data_AF-A0A930MSS1-F1
#
_entry.id   AF-A0A930MSS1-F1
#
_cell.length_a   1.000
_cell.length_b   1.000
_cell.length_c   1.000
_cell.angle_alpha   90.00
_cell.angle_beta   90.00
_cell.angle_gamma   90.00
#
_symmetry.space_group_name_H-M   'P 1'
#
loop_
_entity.id
_entity.type
_entity.pdbx_description
1 polymer ?
#
loop_
_entity_poly.entity_id
_entity_poly.type
_entity_poly.pdbx_seq_one_letter_code
_entity_poly.pdbx_strand_id
1 'polypeptide(L)'
;MSIGNEMYALCDRLFPICRSITGDGVRETLRVLQSICPAMTLHEVPTGTQVFDWTVPKEWNIRDAWIKNSKGEKILDFAKSNLHVMGYSIPVNQKVTLEELLPLIHTQPDQPDAIPYVTSYYKERYGFCMSQLQKDTLQEDIYHLYIDSDLKAG
;
A
#
# COMPACT_ATOMS: atom_id res chain seq x y z
N MET A 1 -3.85 -29.57 16.54
CA MET A 1 -4.43 -28.25 16.20
C MET A 1 -5.62 -28.52 15.27
N SER A 2 -6.67 -27.71 15.26
CA SER A 2 -7.76 -27.88 14.28
C SER A 2 -7.35 -27.26 12.94
N ILE A 3 -7.95 -27.73 11.84
CA ILE A 3 -7.76 -27.13 10.50
C ILE A 3 -8.07 -25.62 10.54
N GLY A 4 -9.11 -25.21 11.27
CA GLY A 4 -9.47 -23.80 11.43
C GLY A 4 -8.35 -22.97 12.07
N ASN A 5 -7.64 -23.52 13.06
CA ASN A 5 -6.52 -22.82 13.70
C ASN A 5 -5.32 -22.69 12.75
N GLU A 6 -5.07 -23.71 11.92
CA GLU A 6 -3.99 -23.69 10.93
C GLU A 6 -4.29 -22.65 9.82
N MET A 7 -5.54 -22.59 9.35
CA MET A 7 -5.98 -21.58 8.40
C MET A 7 -5.86 -20.16 8.96
N TYR A 8 -6.26 -19.96 10.22
CA TYR A 8 -6.14 -18.65 10.88
C TYR A 8 -4.67 -18.22 11.07
N ALA A 9 -3.80 -19.15 11.48
CA ALA A 9 -2.36 -18.89 11.59
C ALA A 9 -1.72 -18.53 10.23
N LEU A 10 -2.22 -19.13 9.13
CA LEU A 10 -1.79 -18.75 7.79
C LEU A 10 -2.24 -17.33 7.43
N CYS A 11 -3.48 -16.95 7.76
CA CYS A 11 -3.97 -15.58 7.58
C CYS A 11 -3.10 -14.58 8.33
N ASP A 12 -2.78 -14.85 9.60
CA ASP A 12 -1.92 -14.00 10.44
C ASP A 12 -0.53 -13.81 9.82
N ARG A 13 0.10 -14.91 9.37
CA ARG A 13 1.39 -14.88 8.67
C ARG A 13 1.35 -14.07 7.38
N LEU A 14 0.26 -14.13 6.62
CA LEU A 14 0.10 -13.44 5.35
C LEU A 14 -0.35 -11.98 5.51
N PHE A 15 -1.01 -11.64 6.61
CA PHE A 15 -1.63 -10.34 6.85
C PHE A 15 -0.68 -9.13 6.67
N PRO A 16 0.55 -9.11 7.25
CA PRO A 16 1.41 -7.94 7.17
C PRO A 16 2.03 -7.71 5.78
N ILE A 17 2.05 -8.73 4.91
CA ILE A 17 2.66 -8.64 3.59
C ILE A 17 1.89 -7.61 2.73
N CYS A 18 2.57 -6.55 2.31
CA CYS A 18 2.02 -5.51 1.46
C CYS A 18 1.84 -6.01 0.03
N ARG A 19 0.70 -6.68 -0.23
CA ARG A 19 0.31 -7.11 -1.57
C ARG A 19 -0.29 -5.96 -2.39
N SER A 20 -0.13 -6.08 -3.70
CA SER A 20 -0.83 -5.30 -4.72
C SER A 20 -1.20 -6.24 -5.88
N ILE A 21 -1.52 -5.73 -7.06
CA ILE A 21 -1.73 -6.56 -8.26
C ILE A 21 -0.42 -7.09 -8.87
N THR A 22 0.72 -6.52 -8.49
CA THR A 22 2.09 -6.95 -8.85
C THR A 22 3.03 -6.76 -7.64
N GLY A 23 4.31 -7.08 -7.82
CA GLY A 23 5.37 -6.76 -6.85
C GLY A 23 5.73 -7.92 -5.92
N ASP A 24 6.76 -7.68 -5.12
CA ASP A 24 7.41 -8.67 -4.27
C ASP A 24 6.50 -9.20 -3.17
N GLY A 25 5.53 -8.40 -2.68
CA GLY A 25 4.54 -8.87 -1.71
C GLY A 25 3.64 -9.98 -2.25
N VAL A 26 3.30 -9.96 -3.55
CA VAL A 26 2.57 -11.07 -4.19
C VAL A 26 3.49 -12.28 -4.35
N ARG A 27 4.74 -12.09 -4.79
CA ARG A 27 5.72 -13.18 -4.91
C ARG A 27 5.96 -13.88 -3.57
N GLU A 28 6.15 -13.13 -2.50
CA GLU A 28 6.29 -13.65 -1.14
C GLU A 28 5.07 -14.46 -0.73
N THR A 29 3.86 -13.89 -0.91
CA THR A 29 2.60 -14.59 -0.63
C THR A 29 2.51 -15.91 -1.39
N LEU A 30 2.81 -15.92 -2.68
CA LEU A 30 2.76 -17.15 -3.49
C LEU A 30 3.82 -18.17 -3.07
N ARG A 31 5.02 -17.76 -2.68
CA ARG A 31 6.04 -18.69 -2.11
C ARG A 31 5.57 -19.32 -0.80
N VAL A 32 4.92 -18.55 0.07
CA VAL A 32 4.29 -19.07 1.29
C VAL A 32 3.26 -20.14 0.94
N LEU A 33 2.37 -19.87 -0.01
CA LEU A 33 1.34 -20.82 -0.43
C LEU A 33 1.93 -22.04 -1.14
N GLN A 34 2.99 -21.88 -1.92
CA GLN A 34 3.69 -22.98 -2.59
C GLN A 34 4.31 -23.96 -1.58
N SER A 35 4.75 -23.49 -0.40
CA SER A 35 5.23 -24.38 0.66
C SER A 35 4.15 -25.31 1.21
N ILE A 36 2.87 -24.94 1.06
CA ILE A 36 1.70 -25.72 1.47
C ILE A 36 1.20 -26.59 0.32
N CYS A 37 1.24 -26.06 -0.91
CA CYS A 37 0.88 -26.77 -2.14
C CYS A 37 2.06 -26.78 -3.12
N PRO A 38 2.99 -27.74 -3.00
CA PRO A 38 4.21 -27.78 -3.83
C PRO A 38 3.95 -27.97 -5.33
N ALA A 39 2.77 -28.48 -5.69
CA ALA A 39 2.35 -28.65 -7.09
C ALA A 39 1.97 -27.32 -7.78
N MET A 40 1.88 -26.21 -7.04
CA MET A 40 1.57 -24.90 -7.60
C MET A 40 2.75 -24.38 -8.44
N THR A 41 2.46 -24.01 -9.69
CA THR A 41 3.42 -23.36 -10.59
C THR A 41 3.22 -21.84 -10.55
N LEU A 42 4.29 -21.08 -10.33
CA LEU A 42 4.28 -19.62 -10.38
C LEU A 42 4.63 -19.17 -11.81
N HIS A 43 3.92 -18.15 -12.28
CA HIS A 43 4.15 -17.54 -13.59
C HIS A 43 4.37 -16.04 -13.41
N GLU A 44 5.28 -15.49 -14.20
CA GLU A 44 5.48 -14.05 -14.36
C GLU A 44 5.23 -13.67 -15.81
N VAL A 45 4.44 -12.63 -16.02
CA VAL A 45 4.10 -12.12 -17.35
C VAL A 45 4.66 -10.70 -17.46
N PRO A 46 5.53 -10.41 -18.43
CA PRO A 46 6.19 -9.11 -18.50
C PRO A 46 5.22 -7.95 -18.66
N THR A 47 5.55 -6.82 -18.03
CA THR A 47 4.91 -5.51 -18.27
C THR A 47 4.77 -5.22 -19.77
N GLY A 48 3.62 -4.69 -20.17
CA GLY A 48 3.36 -4.35 -21.58
C GLY A 48 2.84 -5.53 -22.43
N THR A 49 2.81 -6.75 -21.87
CA THR A 49 2.18 -7.89 -22.56
C THR A 49 0.70 -7.60 -22.81
N GLN A 50 0.25 -7.76 -24.05
CA GLN A 50 -1.16 -7.65 -24.41
C GLN A 50 -1.91 -8.94 -24.04
N VAL A 51 -2.97 -8.82 -23.25
CA VAL A 51 -3.84 -9.91 -22.81
C VAL A 51 -5.29 -9.55 -23.12
N PHE A 52 -5.75 -9.96 -24.31
CA PHE A 52 -7.01 -9.51 -24.92
C PHE A 52 -7.04 -7.98 -25.04
N ASP A 53 -7.98 -7.30 -24.39
CA ASP A 53 -8.12 -5.85 -24.39
C ASP A 53 -7.30 -5.15 -23.30
N TRP A 54 -6.62 -5.92 -22.44
CA TRP A 54 -5.81 -5.40 -21.34
C TRP A 54 -4.32 -5.45 -21.66
N THR A 55 -3.58 -4.56 -21.03
CA THR A 55 -2.11 -4.56 -21.05
C THR A 55 -1.61 -4.81 -19.63
N VAL A 56 -0.67 -5.74 -19.47
CA VAL A 56 -0.05 -6.02 -18.16
C VAL A 56 0.63 -4.75 -17.64
N PRO A 57 0.29 -4.28 -16.43
CA PRO A 57 0.78 -3.00 -15.92
C PRO A 57 2.25 -3.07 -15.52
N LYS A 58 2.86 -1.90 -15.30
CA LYS A 58 4.15 -1.81 -14.61
C LYS A 58 4.08 -2.51 -13.26
N GLU A 59 5.20 -3.09 -12.85
CA GLU A 59 5.38 -3.64 -11.52
C GLU A 59 5.55 -2.53 -10.49
N TRP A 60 4.87 -2.66 -9.36
CA TRP A 60 4.94 -1.73 -8.24
C TRP A 60 5.51 -2.39 -6.99
N ASN A 61 6.44 -1.71 -6.32
CA ASN A 61 6.99 -2.13 -5.03
C ASN A 61 7.15 -0.93 -4.11
N ILE A 62 7.09 -1.15 -2.80
CA ILE A 62 7.23 -0.10 -1.77
C ILE A 62 8.15 -0.60 -0.64
N ARG A 63 8.95 0.29 -0.07
CA ARG A 63 9.91 0.00 1.01
C ARG A 63 9.56 0.71 2.30
N ASP A 64 9.21 1.98 2.21
CA ASP A 64 8.77 2.78 3.35
C ASP A 64 7.85 3.92 2.87
N ALA A 65 7.03 4.42 3.77
CA ALA A 65 6.28 5.64 3.56
C ALA A 65 5.82 6.24 4.89
N TRP A 66 5.77 7.56 4.95
CA TRP A 66 5.35 8.28 6.15
C TRP A 66 4.95 9.71 5.82
N ILE A 67 4.28 10.32 6.79
CA ILE A 67 4.10 11.77 6.86
C ILE A 67 4.68 12.23 8.19
N LYS A 68 5.59 13.20 8.15
CA LYS A 68 6.14 13.85 9.35
C LYS A 68 5.64 15.28 9.45
N ASN A 69 5.39 15.75 10.67
CA ASN A 69 5.13 17.16 10.95
C ASN A 69 6.44 17.96 11.06
N SER A 70 6.38 19.26 11.32
CA SER A 70 7.58 20.12 11.41
C SER A 70 8.49 19.77 12.60
N LYS A 71 7.96 19.11 13.64
CA LYS A 71 8.72 18.59 14.78
C LYS A 71 9.46 17.29 14.46
N GLY A 72 9.25 16.73 13.27
CA GLY A 72 9.85 15.46 12.84
C GLY A 72 9.11 14.22 13.34
N GLU A 73 7.94 14.38 13.96
CA GLU A 73 7.11 13.28 14.45
C GLU A 73 6.39 12.63 13.27
N LYS A 74 6.47 11.30 13.14
CA LYS A 74 5.68 10.54 12.15
C LYS A 74 4.22 10.54 12.59
N ILE A 75 3.39 11.37 11.94
CA ILE A 75 1.94 11.36 12.15
C ILE A 75 1.28 10.20 11.41
N LEU A 76 1.88 9.71 10.34
CA LEU A 76 1.46 8.51 9.61
C LEU A 76 2.70 7.67 9.29
N ASP A 77 2.59 6.35 9.47
CA ASP A 77 3.72 5.42 9.31
C ASP A 77 3.27 4.13 8.65
N PHE A 78 3.74 3.87 7.43
CA PHE A 78 3.42 2.67 6.65
C PHE A 78 3.82 1.38 7.39
N ALA A 79 4.88 1.43 8.19
CA ALA A 79 5.30 0.30 9.01
C ALA A 79 4.24 -0.12 10.06
N LYS A 80 3.31 0.76 10.43
CA LYS A 80 2.19 0.43 11.34
C LYS A 80 1.01 -0.20 10.61
N SER A 81 0.74 0.25 9.38
CA SER A 81 -0.32 -0.30 8.53
C SER A 81 -0.03 0.00 7.07
N ASN A 82 0.05 -1.04 6.25
CA ASN A 82 0.27 -0.90 4.82
C ASN A 82 -0.89 -0.17 4.10
N LEU A 83 -2.08 -0.12 4.71
CA LEU A 83 -3.25 0.60 4.20
C LEU A 83 -3.04 2.12 4.18
N HIS A 84 -2.05 2.64 4.90
CA HIS A 84 -1.76 4.07 4.93
C HIS A 84 -1.32 4.65 3.59
N VAL A 85 -0.97 3.83 2.61
CA VAL A 85 -0.56 4.27 1.28
C VAL A 85 -1.57 3.78 0.26
N MET A 86 -1.98 4.67 -0.65
CA MET A 86 -2.75 4.26 -1.81
C MET A 86 -1.91 3.31 -2.67
N GLY A 87 -2.42 2.11 -2.94
CA GLY A 87 -1.73 1.12 -3.76
C GLY A 87 -1.37 1.69 -5.13
N TYR A 88 -0.17 1.35 -5.64
CA TYR A 88 0.42 1.91 -6.86
C TYR A 88 0.85 3.39 -6.77
N SER A 89 0.96 3.97 -5.57
CA SER A 89 1.51 5.33 -5.41
C SER A 89 2.93 5.46 -5.97
N ILE A 90 3.16 6.48 -6.80
CA ILE A 90 4.50 6.87 -7.27
C ILE A 90 5.36 7.41 -6.12
N PRO A 91 6.71 7.35 -6.22
CA PRO A 91 7.58 7.86 -5.17
C PRO A 91 7.38 9.36 -4.96
N VAL A 92 7.46 9.78 -3.69
CA VAL A 92 7.36 11.19 -3.31
C VAL A 92 8.34 11.51 -2.20
N ASN A 93 8.94 12.71 -2.26
CA ASN A 93 9.77 13.25 -1.19
C ASN A 93 9.68 14.78 -1.24
N GLN A 94 8.70 15.35 -0.54
CA GLN A 94 8.44 16.78 -0.60
C GLN A 94 7.83 17.30 0.70
N LYS A 95 7.93 18.61 0.92
CA LYS A 95 7.25 19.30 2.03
C LYS A 95 6.05 20.07 1.48
N VAL A 96 4.92 19.99 2.18
CA VAL A 96 3.64 20.59 1.79
C VAL A 96 2.98 21.28 2.99
N THR A 97 2.09 22.23 2.74
CA THR A 97 1.20 22.80 3.77
C THR A 97 0.06 21.83 4.10
N LEU A 98 -0.73 22.13 5.14
CA LEU A 98 -1.95 21.35 5.42
C LEU A 98 -2.95 21.44 4.24
N GLU A 99 -3.12 22.62 3.65
CA GLU A 99 -4.02 22.84 2.50
C GLU A 99 -3.64 21.95 1.30
N GLU A 100 -2.35 21.81 1.02
CA GLU A 100 -1.82 20.95 -0.05
C GLU A 100 -1.91 19.45 0.33
N LEU A 101 -1.81 19.12 1.62
CA LEU A 101 -1.90 17.76 2.12
C LEU A 101 -3.33 17.19 2.06
N LEU A 102 -4.33 17.95 2.48
CA LEU A 102 -5.70 17.46 2.65
C LEU A 102 -6.31 16.77 1.41
N PRO A 103 -6.09 17.25 0.16
CA PRO A 103 -6.54 16.58 -1.06
C PRO A 103 -5.85 15.24 -1.35
N LEU A 104 -4.65 15.02 -0.78
CA LEU A 104 -3.87 13.78 -0.92
C LEU A 104 -4.25 12.72 0.11
N ILE A 105 -5.08 13.09 1.10
CA ILE A 105 -5.55 12.20 2.17
C ILE A 105 -6.94 11.64 1.85
N HIS A 106 -7.01 10.32 1.71
CA HIS A 106 -8.24 9.56 1.64
C HIS A 106 -8.71 9.11 3.04
N THR A 107 -10.00 9.28 3.31
CA THR A 107 -10.70 8.83 4.52
C THR A 107 -12.03 8.19 4.14
N GLN A 108 -12.68 7.53 5.09
CA GLN A 108 -14.04 7.02 4.96
C GLN A 108 -14.94 7.64 6.06
N PRO A 109 -15.63 8.76 5.79
CA PRO A 109 -16.35 9.50 6.83
C PRO A 109 -17.47 8.72 7.54
N ASP A 110 -18.09 7.74 6.87
CA ASP A 110 -19.11 6.84 7.42
C ASP A 110 -18.53 5.77 8.37
N GLN A 111 -17.21 5.59 8.38
CA GLN A 111 -16.47 4.68 9.28
C GLN A 111 -15.24 5.42 9.83
N PRO A 112 -15.44 6.35 10.79
CA PRO A 112 -14.45 7.39 11.09
C PRO A 112 -13.17 6.88 11.76
N ASP A 113 -13.18 5.67 12.31
CA ASP A 113 -12.04 4.97 12.91
C ASP A 113 -11.27 4.08 11.91
N ALA A 114 -11.83 3.80 10.73
CA ALA A 114 -11.22 2.92 9.73
C ALA A 114 -10.20 3.65 8.83
N ILE A 115 -9.13 2.94 8.43
CA ILE A 115 -8.24 3.37 7.36
C ILE A 115 -8.74 2.74 6.05
N PRO A 116 -9.17 3.52 5.05
CA PRO A 116 -9.68 2.95 3.81
C PRO A 116 -8.57 2.33 2.96
N TYR A 117 -8.91 1.29 2.21
CA TYR A 117 -8.04 0.73 1.16
C TYR A 117 -8.31 1.43 -0.17
N VAL A 118 -7.32 2.15 -0.70
CA VAL A 118 -7.42 2.93 -1.95
C VAL A 118 -6.30 2.53 -2.91
N THR A 119 -6.57 2.55 -4.21
CA THR A 119 -5.64 2.09 -5.25
C THR A 119 -5.68 2.98 -6.49
N SER A 120 -4.55 3.11 -7.22
CA SER A 120 -4.48 3.79 -8.51
C SER A 120 -3.65 3.01 -9.55
N TYR A 121 -4.14 1.84 -9.94
CA TYR A 121 -3.38 0.91 -10.80
C TYR A 121 -3.07 1.44 -12.20
N TYR A 122 -3.98 2.19 -12.80
CA TYR A 122 -3.93 2.56 -14.22
C TYR A 122 -3.74 4.06 -14.46
N LYS A 123 -3.58 4.84 -13.40
CA LYS A 123 -3.26 6.27 -13.48
C LYS A 123 -2.24 6.61 -12.41
N GLU A 124 -1.09 7.09 -12.84
CA GLU A 124 -0.02 7.50 -11.93
C GLU A 124 -0.52 8.62 -11.02
N ARG A 125 -0.52 8.34 -9.72
CA ARG A 125 -0.90 9.22 -8.62
C ARG A 125 -0.09 8.83 -7.39
N TYR A 126 -0.16 9.63 -6.34
CA TYR A 126 0.24 9.21 -5.00
C TYR A 126 -0.80 9.74 -4.01
N GLY A 127 -0.90 9.09 -2.86
CA GLY A 127 -1.88 9.43 -1.85
C GLY A 127 -1.69 8.61 -0.60
N PHE A 128 -2.23 9.12 0.50
CA PHE A 128 -2.19 8.48 1.81
C PHE A 128 -3.60 8.22 2.30
N CYS A 129 -3.75 7.24 3.18
CA CYS A 129 -5.01 6.94 3.85
C CYS A 129 -4.82 7.03 5.36
N MET A 130 -5.80 7.58 6.04
CA MET A 130 -5.87 7.57 7.50
C MET A 130 -7.34 7.51 7.94
N SER A 131 -7.58 7.35 9.23
CA SER A 131 -8.93 7.46 9.77
C SER A 131 -9.44 8.90 9.68
N GLN A 132 -10.76 9.07 9.62
CA GLN A 132 -11.35 10.41 9.65
C GLN A 132 -10.98 11.12 10.96
N LEU A 133 -11.05 10.42 12.09
CA LEU A 133 -10.65 10.94 13.39
C LEU A 133 -9.21 11.47 13.40
N GLN A 134 -8.28 10.76 12.76
CA GLN A 134 -6.90 11.23 12.65
C GLN A 134 -6.80 12.49 11.78
N LYS A 135 -7.48 12.50 10.62
CA LYS A 135 -7.50 13.66 9.72
C LYS A 135 -8.02 14.92 10.41
N ASP A 136 -9.05 14.78 11.25
CA ASP A 136 -9.66 15.89 11.98
C ASP A 136 -8.76 16.49 13.07
N THR A 137 -7.70 15.77 13.48
CA THR A 137 -6.71 16.26 14.45
C THR A 137 -5.53 16.98 13.81
N LEU A 138 -5.42 16.99 12.47
CA LEU A 138 -4.34 17.67 11.77
C LEU A 138 -4.42 19.18 12.03
N GLN A 139 -3.25 19.77 12.29
CA GLN A 139 -3.11 21.20 12.54
C GLN A 139 -2.39 21.87 11.39
N GLU A 140 -2.52 23.19 11.27
CA GLU A 140 -1.72 23.97 10.33
C GLU A 140 -0.24 23.79 10.64
N ASP A 141 0.47 23.20 9.69
CA ASP A 141 1.89 22.88 9.79
C ASP A 141 2.49 22.64 8.40
N ILE A 142 3.81 22.45 8.35
CA ILE A 142 4.52 21.93 7.19
C ILE A 142 4.75 20.43 7.39
N TYR A 143 4.19 19.65 6.47
CA TYR A 143 4.28 18.20 6.47
C TYR A 143 5.29 17.72 5.44
N HIS A 144 6.18 16.82 5.85
CA HIS A 144 7.09 16.12 4.96
C HIS A 144 6.45 14.78 4.55
N LEU A 145 6.12 14.68 3.27
CA LEU A 145 5.59 13.46 2.65
C LEU A 145 6.74 12.63 2.10
N TYR A 146 6.72 11.34 2.40
CA TYR A 146 7.70 10.40 1.88
C TYR A 146 7.01 9.09 1.47
N ILE A 147 7.26 8.65 0.24
CA ILE A 147 6.93 7.32 -0.27
C ILE A 147 8.15 6.84 -1.04
N ASP A 148 8.79 5.79 -0.53
CA ASP A 148 9.86 5.07 -1.21
C ASP A 148 9.25 3.88 -1.95
N SER A 149 8.88 4.12 -3.21
CA SER A 149 8.30 3.12 -4.10
C SER A 149 8.93 3.16 -5.50
N ASP A 150 8.86 2.02 -6.18
CA ASP A 150 9.18 1.89 -7.61
C ASP A 150 7.91 1.60 -8.39
N LEU A 151 7.78 2.22 -9.58
CA LEU A 151 6.80 1.83 -10.59
C LEU A 151 7.52 1.68 -11.95
N LYS A 152 7.88 0.45 -12.31
CA LYS A 152 8.78 0.16 -13.44
C LYS A 152 8.36 -1.08 -14.21
N ALA A 153 8.94 -1.29 -15.39
CA ALA A 153 8.77 -2.58 -16.07
C ALA A 153 9.38 -3.70 -15.22
N GLY A 154 8.60 -4.75 -15.02
CA GLY A 154 8.94 -6.01 -14.35
C GLY A 154 8.24 -7.17 -15.02
#